data_AF-A0A9X7Z7B1-F1
#
_entry.id   AF-A0A9X7Z7B1-F1
#
_cell.length_a   1.000
_cell.length_b   1.000
_cell.length_c   1.000
_cell.angle_alpha   90.00
_cell.angle_beta   90.00
_cell.angle_gamma   90.00
#
_symmetry.space_group_name_H-M   'P 1'
#
loop_
_entity.id
_entity.type
_entity.pdbx_description
1 polymer ?
#
loop_
_entity_poly.entity_id
_entity_poly.type
_entity_poly.pdbx_seq_one_letter_code
_entity_poly.pdbx_strand_id
1 'polypeptide(L)'
;MKVGRNDPCPCGSGKKFKKCCIDKPEYHTHTHSHAHAHTVTEFQSLAEAMEHGLQHLEAGEDEKAARIWLAGWDSLVRYAEKEGLRSLERVDSRHRNTLPEFVSNWVQDLESCLGNLAMGDEQWGHARLKMIRELLQQFPNSDLELIFNMQEAAAETQFLLGHRDEGDALFAALVDAHPDNAWAYIGWGDMYSPAFYRGRWQKDVNRAREIYESGLRTATPRDVIEDRIRLLEDANTGK
;
A
#
# COMPACT_ATOMS: atom_id res chain seq x y z
N MET A 1 -21.18 12.31 35.58
CA MET A 1 -22.12 12.80 36.64
C MET A 1 -23.55 12.52 36.18
N LYS A 2 -24.45 12.00 37.04
CA LYS A 2 -25.86 11.76 36.69
C LYS A 2 -26.71 12.96 37.11
N VAL A 3 -27.45 13.57 36.18
CA VAL A 3 -28.38 14.67 36.49
C VAL A 3 -29.57 14.15 37.30
N GLY A 4 -29.86 14.77 38.45
CA GLY A 4 -30.97 14.42 39.31
C GLY A 4 -32.31 14.84 38.71
N ARG A 5 -33.37 14.06 38.97
CA ARG A 5 -34.73 14.30 38.44
C ARG A 5 -35.27 15.72 38.72
N ASN A 6 -34.82 16.37 39.79
CA ASN A 6 -35.26 17.71 40.19
C ASN A 6 -34.27 18.84 39.81
N ASP A 7 -33.12 18.52 39.23
CA ASP A 7 -32.08 19.49 38.89
C ASP A 7 -32.51 20.36 37.69
N PRO A 8 -31.91 21.55 37.50
CA PRO A 8 -32.10 22.35 36.29
C PRO A 8 -31.80 21.53 35.03
N CYS A 9 -32.67 21.64 34.03
CA CYS A 9 -32.54 20.85 32.82
C CYS A 9 -31.35 21.35 31.99
N PRO A 10 -30.43 20.46 31.59
CA PRO A 10 -29.17 20.84 30.93
C PRO A 10 -29.34 21.32 29.48
N CYS A 11 -30.56 21.26 28.92
CA CYS A 11 -30.87 21.88 27.62
C CYS A 11 -31.02 23.42 27.67
N GLY A 12 -30.83 24.04 28.85
CA GLY A 12 -30.89 25.49 29.02
C GLY A 12 -32.32 26.06 29.13
N SER A 13 -33.34 25.22 29.23
CA SER A 13 -34.75 25.67 29.30
C SER A 13 -35.17 26.33 30.62
N GLY A 14 -34.32 26.28 31.66
CA GLY A 14 -34.65 26.77 33.01
C GLY A 14 -35.67 25.93 33.79
N LYS A 15 -36.21 24.85 33.21
CA LYS A 15 -37.16 23.93 33.87
C LYS A 15 -36.42 22.83 34.64
N LYS A 16 -37.09 22.17 35.60
CA LYS A 16 -36.56 20.94 36.24
C LYS A 16 -36.47 19.80 35.22
N PHE A 17 -35.44 18.96 35.29
CA PHE A 17 -35.16 17.89 34.32
C PHE A 17 -36.39 16.99 34.07
N LYS A 18 -37.11 16.60 35.14
CA LYS A 18 -38.34 15.80 35.05
C LYS A 18 -39.52 16.42 34.32
N LYS A 19 -39.48 17.73 34.10
CA LYS A 19 -40.55 18.49 33.42
C LYS A 19 -40.11 18.96 32.03
N CYS A 20 -38.98 18.47 31.53
CA CYS A 20 -38.41 18.94 30.26
C CYS A 20 -37.89 17.80 29.37
N CYS A 21 -36.72 17.25 29.66
CA CYS A 21 -36.06 16.28 28.77
C CYS A 21 -36.11 14.83 29.27
N ILE A 22 -36.70 14.56 30.45
CA ILE A 22 -36.68 13.22 31.04
C ILE A 22 -37.39 12.13 30.22
N ASP A 23 -38.41 12.52 29.44
CA ASP A 23 -39.22 11.60 28.62
C ASP A 23 -38.97 11.85 27.11
N LYS A 24 -37.95 12.64 26.76
CA LYS A 24 -37.60 12.91 25.36
C LYS A 24 -36.60 11.87 24.86
N PRO A 25 -36.82 11.26 23.68
CA PRO A 25 -35.96 10.20 23.16
C PRO A 25 -34.50 10.65 22.97
N GLU A 26 -34.28 11.94 22.72
CA GLU A 26 -32.98 12.60 22.56
C GLU A 26 -32.08 12.54 23.81
N TYR A 27 -32.63 12.28 25.00
CA TYR A 27 -31.87 12.35 26.26
C TYR A 27 -31.55 10.99 26.89
N HIS A 28 -32.07 9.89 26.32
CA HIS A 28 -31.83 8.53 26.83
C HIS A 28 -30.54 7.88 26.30
N THR A 29 -29.77 8.58 25.45
CA THR A 29 -28.58 8.04 24.79
C THR A 29 -27.29 8.78 25.18
N HIS A 30 -27.08 9.07 26.46
CA HIS A 30 -25.81 9.65 26.92
C HIS A 30 -25.28 8.99 28.19
N THR A 31 -24.78 7.76 28.05
CA THR A 31 -23.63 7.30 28.84
C THR A 31 -22.36 7.68 28.08
N HIS A 32 -21.61 8.59 28.69
CA HIS A 32 -20.27 9.08 28.38
C HIS A 32 -19.44 8.35 27.31
N SER A 33 -19.16 9.03 26.20
CA SER A 33 -17.79 9.30 25.75
C SER A 33 -17.78 10.58 24.92
N HIS A 34 -16.82 11.47 25.19
CA HIS A 34 -16.55 12.66 24.37
C HIS A 34 -15.97 12.20 23.04
N ALA A 35 -16.83 11.94 22.05
CA ALA A 35 -16.42 11.96 20.66
C ALA A 35 -16.68 13.37 20.14
N HIS A 36 -15.61 14.17 20.02
CA HIS A 36 -15.62 15.30 19.10
C HIS A 36 -15.88 14.70 17.72
N ALA A 37 -17.12 14.78 17.24
CA ALA A 37 -17.41 14.66 15.82
C ALA A 37 -16.86 15.91 15.14
N HIS A 38 -15.53 16.01 15.09
CA HIS A 38 -14.87 16.77 14.03
C HIS A 38 -15.26 16.05 12.75
N THR A 39 -15.81 16.79 11.80
CA THR A 39 -15.71 16.43 10.39
C THR A 39 -14.22 16.38 10.06
N VAL A 40 -13.57 15.26 10.36
CA VAL A 40 -12.22 14.97 9.90
C VAL A 40 -12.34 15.00 8.39
N THR A 41 -11.75 16.03 7.78
CA THR A 41 -11.68 16.10 6.33
C THR A 41 -10.90 14.89 5.82
N GLU A 42 -11.21 14.36 4.63
CA GLU A 42 -10.50 13.21 4.03
C GLU A 42 -8.96 13.38 4.03
N PHE A 43 -8.52 14.65 4.03
CA PHE A 43 -7.11 15.02 4.14
C PHE A 43 -6.52 14.83 5.55
N GLN A 44 -7.24 15.18 6.61
CA GLN A 44 -6.79 14.94 7.99
C GLN A 44 -6.66 13.43 8.27
N SER A 45 -7.56 12.63 7.72
CA SER A 45 -7.44 11.17 7.82
C SER A 45 -6.24 10.59 7.08
N LEU A 46 -5.73 11.24 6.02
CA LEU A 46 -4.53 10.80 5.32
C LEU A 46 -3.28 11.01 6.17
N ALA A 47 -3.07 12.22 6.69
CA ALA A 47 -1.90 12.53 7.51
C ALA A 47 -1.83 11.65 8.77
N GLU A 48 -2.97 11.46 9.44
CA GLU A 48 -3.08 10.57 10.61
C GLU A 48 -2.79 9.11 10.25
N ALA A 49 -3.28 8.63 9.10
CA ALA A 49 -3.01 7.27 8.65
C ALA A 49 -1.52 7.06 8.37
N MET A 50 -0.86 8.00 7.69
CA MET A 50 0.57 7.93 7.40
C MET A 50 1.38 7.76 8.70
N GLU A 51 1.17 8.67 9.65
CA GLU A 51 1.90 8.69 10.92
C GLU A 51 1.61 7.45 11.79
N HIS A 52 0.33 7.12 12.00
CA HIS A 52 -0.02 5.98 12.86
C HIS A 52 0.37 4.65 12.25
N GLY A 53 0.25 4.48 10.93
CA GLY A 53 0.68 3.24 10.29
C GLY A 53 2.20 3.06 10.39
N LEU A 54 2.99 4.14 10.27
CA LEU A 54 4.44 4.08 10.47
C LEU A 54 4.78 3.66 11.92
N GLN A 55 4.12 4.24 12.92
CA GLN A 55 4.30 3.86 14.33
C GLN A 55 4.02 2.36 14.55
N HIS A 56 2.99 1.82 13.90
CA HIS A 56 2.67 0.40 13.99
C HIS A 56 3.68 -0.48 13.26
N LEU A 57 4.18 -0.05 12.11
CA LEU A 57 5.21 -0.76 11.38
C LEU A 57 6.51 -0.82 12.21
N GLU A 58 6.93 0.30 12.81
CA GLU A 58 8.10 0.36 13.69
C GLU A 58 7.95 -0.50 14.96
N ALA A 59 6.72 -0.72 15.42
CA ALA A 59 6.40 -1.60 16.53
C ALA A 59 6.34 -3.10 16.14
N GLY A 60 6.51 -3.44 14.85
CA GLY A 60 6.36 -4.80 14.32
C GLY A 60 4.89 -5.27 14.26
N GLU A 61 3.94 -4.34 14.27
CA GLU A 61 2.50 -4.60 14.16
C GLU A 61 2.04 -4.48 12.69
N ASP A 62 2.72 -5.18 11.76
CA ASP A 62 2.60 -5.01 10.31
C ASP A 62 1.16 -5.09 9.78
N GLU A 63 0.37 -6.08 10.21
CA GLU A 63 -1.03 -6.19 9.78
C GLU A 63 -1.86 -4.97 10.17
N LYS A 64 -1.55 -4.36 11.33
CA LYS A 64 -2.26 -3.19 11.82
C LYS A 64 -1.82 -1.94 11.07
N ALA A 65 -0.52 -1.80 10.81
CA ALA A 65 0.03 -0.79 9.92
C ALA A 65 -0.66 -0.84 8.55
N ALA A 66 -0.72 -2.02 7.93
CA ALA A 66 -1.37 -2.23 6.63
C ALA A 66 -2.86 -1.83 6.64
N ARG A 67 -3.63 -2.18 7.67
CA ARG A 67 -5.05 -1.78 7.76
C ARG A 67 -5.23 -0.27 7.86
N ILE A 68 -4.39 0.40 8.65
CA ILE A 68 -4.43 1.85 8.81
C ILE A 68 -4.04 2.54 7.51
N TRP A 69 -2.95 2.11 6.89
CA TRP A 69 -2.48 2.66 5.63
C TRP A 69 -3.44 2.41 4.46
N LEU A 70 -4.10 1.25 4.39
CA LEU A 70 -5.16 1.01 3.39
C LEU A 70 -6.36 1.96 3.57
N ALA A 71 -6.74 2.28 4.80
CA ALA A 71 -7.79 3.28 5.05
C ALA A 71 -7.33 4.71 4.66
N GLY A 72 -6.04 5.02 4.88
CA GLY A 72 -5.39 6.22 4.36
C GLY A 72 -5.40 6.26 2.83
N TRP A 73 -5.10 5.15 2.18
CA TRP A 73 -5.06 5.00 0.73
C TRP A 73 -6.43 5.27 0.11
N ASP A 74 -7.48 4.66 0.65
CA ASP A 74 -8.85 4.91 0.21
C ASP A 74 -9.23 6.39 0.35
N SER A 75 -8.73 7.08 1.37
CA SER A 75 -8.96 8.52 1.57
C SER A 75 -8.17 9.38 0.58
N LEU A 76 -6.92 9.00 0.28
CA LEU A 76 -6.10 9.64 -0.75
C LEU A 76 -6.75 9.52 -2.14
N VAL A 77 -7.20 8.31 -2.53
CA VAL A 77 -7.83 8.08 -3.84
C VAL A 77 -9.10 8.93 -3.98
N ARG A 78 -9.99 8.92 -2.98
CA ARG A 78 -11.20 9.76 -2.99
C ARG A 78 -10.87 11.25 -3.10
N TYR A 79 -9.89 11.72 -2.33
CA TYR A 79 -9.44 13.10 -2.39
C TYR A 79 -8.91 13.45 -3.79
N ALA A 80 -8.05 12.60 -4.36
CA ALA A 80 -7.45 12.82 -5.66
C ALA A 80 -8.48 12.81 -6.79
N GLU A 81 -9.46 11.90 -6.75
CA GLU A 81 -10.58 11.85 -7.69
C GLU A 81 -11.39 13.15 -7.66
N LYS A 82 -11.78 13.58 -6.47
CA LYS A 82 -12.56 14.81 -6.27
C LYS A 82 -11.83 16.04 -6.78
N GLU A 83 -10.52 16.10 -6.55
CA GLU A 83 -9.67 17.25 -6.90
C GLU A 83 -9.08 17.16 -8.32
N GLY A 84 -9.36 16.07 -9.05
CA GLY A 84 -8.83 15.85 -10.40
C GLY A 84 -7.31 15.68 -10.45
N LEU A 85 -6.70 15.18 -9.37
CA LEU A 85 -5.25 14.99 -9.26
C LEU A 85 -4.85 13.66 -9.92
N ARG A 86 -3.90 13.72 -10.86
CA ARG A 86 -3.46 12.58 -11.69
C ARG A 86 -2.00 12.18 -11.49
N SER A 87 -1.35 12.71 -10.46
CA SER A 87 -0.01 12.32 -10.04
C SER A 87 0.19 12.54 -8.53
N LEU A 88 1.03 11.75 -7.88
CA LEU A 88 1.31 11.91 -6.44
C LEU A 88 2.04 13.23 -6.15
N GLU A 89 2.90 13.70 -7.05
CA GLU A 89 3.62 14.98 -6.90
C GLU A 89 2.66 16.18 -6.90
N ARG A 90 1.50 16.04 -7.57
CA ARG A 90 0.43 17.05 -7.51
C ARG A 90 -0.27 17.06 -6.16
N VAL A 91 -0.43 15.90 -5.53
CA VAL A 91 -0.93 15.79 -4.16
C VAL A 91 0.06 16.45 -3.20
N ASP A 92 1.35 16.09 -3.28
CA ASP A 92 2.42 16.69 -2.46
C ASP A 92 2.50 18.21 -2.65
N SER A 93 2.36 18.69 -3.89
CA SER A 93 2.39 20.13 -4.19
C SER A 93 1.20 20.88 -3.58
N ARG A 94 0.01 20.28 -3.54
CA ARG A 94 -1.20 20.85 -2.91
C ARG A 94 -1.08 20.89 -1.38
N HIS A 95 -0.35 19.92 -0.82
CA HIS A 95 -0.25 19.68 0.62
C HIS A 95 1.13 19.91 1.20
N ARG A 96 1.92 20.77 0.53
CA ARG A 96 3.27 21.10 0.95
C ARG A 96 3.29 21.52 2.42
N ASN A 97 4.14 20.85 3.21
CA ASN A 97 4.31 21.06 4.67
C ASN A 97 3.09 20.73 5.54
N THR A 98 2.14 19.93 5.03
CA THR A 98 0.97 19.48 5.82
C THR A 98 0.93 17.96 6.01
N LEU A 99 1.70 17.21 5.22
CA LEU A 99 1.88 15.77 5.38
C LEU A 99 3.22 15.48 6.08
N PRO A 100 3.32 14.37 6.83
CA PRO A 100 4.54 14.00 7.55
C PRO A 100 5.71 13.67 6.61
N GLU A 101 5.43 13.24 5.38
CA GLU A 101 6.41 12.89 4.35
C GLU A 101 5.81 13.02 2.94
N PHE A 102 6.59 12.71 1.90
CA PHE A 102 6.10 12.64 0.53
C PHE A 102 5.15 11.45 0.35
N VAL A 103 4.02 11.68 -0.33
CA VAL A 103 3.02 10.62 -0.57
C VAL A 103 3.63 9.46 -1.35
N SER A 104 4.57 9.72 -2.26
CA SER A 104 5.27 8.67 -3.02
C SER A 104 6.08 7.71 -2.15
N ASN A 105 6.69 8.19 -1.06
CA ASN A 105 7.47 7.36 -0.15
C ASN A 105 6.54 6.47 0.66
N TRP A 106 5.54 7.09 1.28
CA TRP A 106 4.51 6.38 2.03
C TRP A 106 3.77 5.30 1.20
N VAL A 107 3.48 5.58 -0.07
CA VAL A 107 2.86 4.60 -0.98
C VAL A 107 3.78 3.39 -1.22
N GLN A 108 5.09 3.61 -1.36
CA GLN A 108 6.06 2.52 -1.48
C GLN A 108 6.18 1.72 -0.17
N ASP A 109 6.14 2.37 0.99
CA ASP A 109 6.14 1.69 2.27
C ASP A 109 4.88 0.83 2.47
N LEU A 110 3.71 1.36 2.10
CA LEU A 110 2.46 0.60 2.09
C LEU A 110 2.55 -0.61 1.16
N GLU A 111 3.02 -0.40 -0.07
CA GLU A 111 3.21 -1.44 -1.07
C GLU A 111 4.10 -2.57 -0.54
N SER A 112 5.25 -2.21 0.04
CA SER A 112 6.22 -3.15 0.60
C SER A 112 5.68 -3.89 1.82
N CYS A 113 4.96 -3.20 2.71
CA CYS A 113 4.27 -3.82 3.84
C CYS A 113 3.27 -4.88 3.38
N LEU A 114 2.45 -4.57 2.36
CA LEU A 114 1.50 -5.53 1.79
C LEU A 114 2.22 -6.71 1.11
N GLY A 115 3.36 -6.46 0.44
CA GLY A 115 4.17 -7.49 -0.19
C GLY A 115 4.74 -8.49 0.82
N ASN A 116 5.27 -7.99 1.93
CA ASN A 116 5.77 -8.81 3.04
C ASN A 116 4.67 -9.66 3.66
N LEU A 117 3.50 -9.07 3.93
CA LEU A 117 2.34 -9.80 4.47
C LEU A 117 1.81 -10.86 3.48
N ALA A 118 1.84 -10.56 2.18
CA ALA A 118 1.37 -11.46 1.12
C ALA A 118 2.17 -12.78 1.02
N MET A 119 3.39 -12.82 1.57
CA MET A 119 4.16 -14.06 1.67
C MET A 119 3.49 -15.11 2.58
N GLY A 120 2.78 -14.66 3.61
CA GLY A 120 2.12 -15.53 4.59
C GLY A 120 0.61 -15.69 4.36
N ASP A 121 -0.04 -14.69 3.76
CA ASP A 121 -1.50 -14.66 3.60
C ASP A 121 -1.91 -13.97 2.28
N GLU A 122 -2.61 -14.74 1.43
CA GLU A 122 -3.07 -14.34 0.09
C GLU A 122 -4.02 -13.12 0.12
N GLN A 123 -4.73 -12.89 1.23
CA GLN A 123 -5.60 -11.73 1.37
C GLN A 123 -4.82 -10.41 1.17
N TRP A 124 -3.59 -10.34 1.67
CA TRP A 124 -2.74 -9.17 1.50
C TRP A 124 -2.19 -9.03 0.08
N GLY A 125 -1.96 -10.15 -0.61
CA GLY A 125 -1.63 -10.13 -2.04
C GLY A 125 -2.76 -9.54 -2.89
N HIS A 126 -4.02 -9.91 -2.59
CA HIS A 126 -5.17 -9.30 -3.24
C HIS A 126 -5.32 -7.81 -2.91
N ALA A 127 -5.03 -7.40 -1.67
CA ALA A 127 -5.01 -5.99 -1.28
C ALA A 127 -3.91 -5.20 -2.01
N ARG A 128 -2.69 -5.74 -2.13
CA ARG A 128 -1.57 -5.17 -2.90
C ARG A 128 -1.96 -4.96 -4.36
N LEU A 129 -2.54 -5.98 -5.02
CA LEU A 129 -3.01 -5.86 -6.41
C LEU A 129 -4.13 -4.84 -6.59
N LYS A 130 -5.07 -4.72 -5.65
CA LYS A 130 -6.11 -3.69 -5.69
C LYS A 130 -5.48 -2.30 -5.61
N MET A 131 -4.64 -2.07 -4.60
CA MET A 131 -3.97 -0.79 -4.36
C MET A 131 -3.15 -0.38 -5.59
N ILE A 132 -2.33 -1.27 -6.14
CA ILE A 132 -1.51 -0.99 -7.33
C ILE A 132 -2.38 -0.64 -8.54
N ARG A 133 -3.46 -1.38 -8.78
CA ARG A 133 -4.36 -1.09 -9.90
C ARG A 133 -4.99 0.30 -9.77
N GLU A 134 -5.44 0.63 -8.57
CA GLU A 134 -5.98 1.97 -8.27
C GLU A 134 -4.92 3.05 -8.48
N LEU A 135 -3.66 2.80 -8.09
CA LEU A 135 -2.56 3.73 -8.30
C LEU A 135 -2.33 3.99 -9.79
N LEU A 136 -2.16 2.93 -10.58
CA LEU A 136 -1.90 3.04 -12.01
C LEU A 136 -3.07 3.69 -12.77
N GLN A 137 -4.30 3.48 -12.29
CA GLN A 137 -5.49 4.10 -12.86
C GLN A 137 -5.66 5.57 -12.44
N GLN A 138 -5.43 5.89 -11.17
CA GLN A 138 -5.68 7.23 -10.62
C GLN A 138 -4.53 8.20 -10.87
N PHE A 139 -3.29 7.71 -10.80
CA PHE A 139 -2.08 8.52 -10.82
C PHE A 139 -1.11 8.17 -11.96
N PRO A 140 -1.56 8.02 -13.23
CA PRO A 140 -0.72 7.57 -14.32
C PRO A 140 0.39 8.55 -14.71
N ASN A 141 0.33 9.80 -14.23
CA ASN A 141 1.32 10.84 -14.54
C ASN A 141 2.32 11.04 -13.39
N SER A 142 2.40 10.09 -12.44
CA SER A 142 3.43 10.12 -11.39
C SER A 142 4.79 9.75 -11.96
N ASP A 143 5.82 9.89 -11.13
CA ASP A 143 7.18 9.50 -11.47
C ASP A 143 7.26 8.12 -12.15
N LEU A 144 8.07 8.03 -13.20
CA LEU A 144 8.15 6.84 -14.05
C LEU A 144 8.79 5.65 -13.33
N GLU A 145 9.73 5.90 -12.41
CA GLU A 145 10.34 4.85 -11.59
C GLU A 145 9.31 4.27 -10.62
N LEU A 146 8.49 5.13 -10.00
CA LEU A 146 7.37 4.66 -9.18
C LEU A 146 6.40 3.81 -9.99
N ILE A 147 6.00 4.25 -11.18
CA ILE A 147 5.07 3.49 -12.04
C ILE A 147 5.66 2.13 -12.41
N PHE A 148 6.94 2.10 -12.78
CA PHE A 148 7.66 0.86 -13.09
C PHE A 148 7.65 -0.10 -11.87
N ASN A 149 8.03 0.39 -10.69
CA ASN A 149 8.08 -0.41 -9.46
C ASN A 149 6.70 -0.99 -9.12
N MET A 150 5.62 -0.22 -9.32
CA MET A 150 4.26 -0.71 -9.09
C MET A 150 3.86 -1.81 -10.10
N GLN A 151 4.28 -1.70 -11.36
CA GLN A 151 4.03 -2.76 -12.36
C GLN A 151 4.82 -4.03 -12.05
N GLU A 152 6.08 -3.90 -11.66
CA GLU A 152 6.91 -5.01 -11.17
C GLU A 152 6.27 -5.68 -9.95
N ALA A 153 5.88 -4.91 -8.93
CA ALA A 153 5.20 -5.40 -7.74
C ALA A 153 3.90 -6.15 -8.05
N ALA A 154 3.14 -5.71 -9.06
CA ALA A 154 1.94 -6.43 -9.50
C ALA A 154 2.30 -7.78 -10.11
N ALA A 155 3.34 -7.84 -10.94
CA ALA A 155 3.84 -9.09 -11.51
C ALA A 155 4.28 -10.04 -10.40
N GLU A 156 5.17 -9.62 -9.50
CA GLU A 156 5.61 -10.40 -8.33
C GLU A 156 4.44 -10.91 -7.49
N THR A 157 3.42 -10.09 -7.28
CA THR A 157 2.27 -10.47 -6.45
C THR A 157 1.46 -11.58 -7.10
N GLN A 158 1.35 -11.62 -8.44
CA GLN A 158 0.77 -12.79 -9.10
C GLN A 158 1.59 -14.05 -8.82
N PHE A 159 2.93 -13.94 -8.78
CA PHE A 159 3.77 -15.07 -8.38
C PHE A 159 3.52 -15.49 -6.94
N LEU A 160 3.45 -14.53 -6.03
CA LEU A 160 3.07 -14.79 -4.63
C LEU A 160 1.72 -15.49 -4.54
N LEU A 161 0.71 -15.13 -5.34
CA LEU A 161 -0.62 -15.77 -5.33
C LEU A 161 -0.67 -17.13 -6.06
N GLY A 162 0.44 -17.59 -6.65
CA GLY A 162 0.47 -18.84 -7.41
C GLY A 162 -0.05 -18.74 -8.85
N HIS A 163 -0.34 -17.53 -9.32
CA HIS A 163 -0.79 -17.21 -10.68
C HIS A 163 0.40 -16.96 -11.60
N ARG A 164 1.16 -18.04 -11.86
CA ARG A 164 2.44 -17.97 -12.58
C ARG A 164 2.28 -17.37 -13.98
N ASP A 165 1.30 -17.84 -14.74
CA ASP A 165 1.12 -17.46 -16.14
C ASP A 165 0.75 -15.98 -16.26
N GLU A 166 -0.09 -15.48 -15.34
CA GLU A 166 -0.43 -14.07 -15.23
C GLU A 166 0.79 -13.22 -14.85
N GLY A 167 1.60 -13.69 -13.91
CA GLY A 167 2.84 -13.02 -13.54
C GLY A 167 3.85 -12.97 -14.69
N ASP A 168 4.06 -14.09 -15.40
CA ASP A 168 4.93 -14.15 -16.58
C ASP A 168 4.45 -13.18 -17.66
N ALA A 169 3.15 -13.10 -17.91
CA ALA A 169 2.58 -12.18 -18.89
C ALA A 169 2.84 -10.70 -18.50
N LEU A 170 2.76 -10.37 -17.21
CA LEU A 170 3.04 -9.02 -16.73
C LEU A 170 4.52 -8.65 -16.86
N PHE A 171 5.44 -9.54 -16.47
CA PHE A 171 6.87 -9.28 -16.64
C PHE A 171 7.28 -9.24 -18.12
N ALA A 172 6.70 -10.10 -18.97
CA ALA A 172 6.94 -10.03 -20.42
C ALA A 172 6.56 -8.65 -20.97
N ALA A 173 5.39 -8.15 -20.59
CA ALA A 173 4.95 -6.80 -20.98
C ALA A 173 5.87 -5.70 -20.44
N LEU A 174 6.39 -5.86 -19.22
CA LEU A 174 7.33 -4.92 -18.60
C LEU A 174 8.67 -4.87 -19.36
N VAL A 175 9.20 -6.04 -19.73
CA VAL A 175 10.41 -6.17 -20.56
C VAL A 175 10.20 -5.58 -21.95
N ASP A 176 9.04 -5.83 -22.59
CA ASP A 176 8.73 -5.27 -23.91
C ASP A 176 8.62 -3.74 -23.86
N ALA A 177 8.10 -3.18 -22.77
CA ALA A 177 7.99 -1.74 -22.55
C ALA A 177 9.32 -1.08 -22.17
N HIS A 178 10.21 -1.81 -21.49
CA HIS A 178 11.48 -1.32 -20.94
C HIS A 178 12.65 -2.27 -21.26
N PRO A 179 12.98 -2.51 -22.54
CA PRO A 179 13.98 -3.49 -22.93
C PRO A 179 15.41 -3.09 -22.52
N ASP A 180 15.62 -1.81 -22.18
CA ASP A 180 16.88 -1.26 -21.70
C ASP A 180 16.99 -1.24 -20.16
N ASN A 181 15.91 -1.54 -19.43
CA ASN A 181 15.91 -1.55 -17.97
C ASN A 181 16.32 -2.92 -17.41
N ALA A 182 17.48 -2.99 -16.77
CA ALA A 182 17.99 -4.23 -16.18
C ALA A 182 17.03 -4.83 -15.12
N TRP A 183 16.31 -3.99 -14.37
CA TRP A 183 15.44 -4.45 -13.29
C TRP A 183 14.25 -5.26 -13.79
N ALA A 184 13.72 -4.98 -14.99
CA ALA A 184 12.62 -5.76 -15.56
C ALA A 184 12.99 -7.24 -15.76
N TYR A 185 14.24 -7.50 -16.16
CA TYR A 185 14.78 -8.84 -16.32
C TYR A 185 15.15 -9.47 -14.97
N ILE A 186 15.69 -8.66 -14.04
CA ILE A 186 16.08 -9.13 -12.71
C ILE A 186 14.85 -9.56 -11.92
N GLY A 187 13.83 -8.70 -11.79
CA GLY A 187 12.59 -9.04 -11.09
C GLY A 187 11.94 -10.31 -11.65
N TRP A 188 11.88 -10.43 -12.97
CA TRP A 188 11.30 -11.62 -13.60
C TRP A 188 12.12 -12.88 -13.34
N GLY A 189 13.44 -12.84 -13.53
CA GLY A 189 14.30 -13.99 -13.29
C GLY A 189 14.37 -14.39 -11.81
N ASP A 190 14.29 -13.42 -10.89
CA ASP A 190 14.32 -13.64 -9.45
C ASP A 190 13.16 -14.52 -9.01
N MET A 191 11.98 -14.43 -9.65
CA MET A 191 10.83 -15.29 -9.36
C MET A 191 11.05 -16.78 -9.65
N TYR A 192 12.05 -17.10 -10.48
CA TYR A 192 12.47 -18.46 -10.79
C TYR A 192 13.72 -18.88 -10.03
N SER A 193 14.45 -17.93 -9.45
CA SER A 193 15.73 -18.16 -8.80
C SER A 193 15.57 -18.73 -7.39
N PRO A 194 16.24 -19.84 -7.04
CA PRO A 194 16.31 -20.32 -5.66
C PRO A 194 17.08 -19.38 -4.72
N ALA A 195 17.87 -18.44 -5.25
CA ALA A 195 18.58 -17.45 -4.43
C ALA A 195 17.63 -16.37 -3.87
N PHE A 196 16.58 -16.01 -4.60
CA PHE A 196 15.79 -14.81 -4.32
C PHE A 196 14.32 -15.10 -4.04
N TYR A 197 13.73 -16.10 -4.69
CA TYR A 197 12.34 -16.42 -4.46
C TYR A 197 12.21 -17.64 -3.54
N ARG A 198 11.37 -17.51 -2.51
CA ARG A 198 11.03 -18.60 -1.56
C ARG A 198 9.55 -18.98 -1.59
N GLY A 199 8.80 -18.47 -2.58
CA GLY A 199 7.36 -18.72 -2.69
C GLY A 199 6.99 -20.12 -3.21
N ARG A 200 5.72 -20.28 -3.59
CA ARG A 200 4.97 -21.55 -3.53
C ARG A 200 5.35 -22.67 -4.51
N TRP A 201 6.18 -22.42 -5.53
CA TRP A 201 6.55 -23.46 -6.51
C TRP A 201 8.02 -23.84 -6.52
N GLN A 202 8.30 -24.96 -7.18
CA GLN A 202 9.63 -25.38 -7.53
C GLN A 202 10.32 -24.32 -8.39
N LYS A 203 11.55 -24.01 -8.01
CA LYS A 203 12.41 -23.04 -8.69
C LYS A 203 12.99 -23.66 -9.95
N ASP A 204 13.20 -22.82 -10.97
CA ASP A 204 13.67 -23.23 -12.28
C ASP A 204 14.90 -22.40 -12.65
N VAL A 205 16.06 -22.95 -12.32
CA VAL A 205 17.36 -22.31 -12.53
C VAL A 205 17.61 -22.04 -14.01
N ASN A 206 17.16 -22.94 -14.90
CA ASN A 206 17.33 -22.74 -16.34
C ASN A 206 16.48 -21.56 -16.80
N ARG A 207 15.22 -21.50 -16.37
CA ARG A 207 14.33 -20.39 -16.70
C ARG A 207 14.83 -19.05 -16.18
N ALA A 208 15.30 -18.99 -14.93
CA ALA A 208 15.90 -17.78 -14.35
C ALA A 208 17.08 -17.29 -15.21
N ARG A 209 18.00 -18.20 -15.56
CA ARG A 209 19.17 -17.91 -16.39
C ARG A 209 18.77 -17.39 -17.77
N GLU A 210 17.82 -18.04 -18.45
CA GLU A 210 17.35 -17.61 -19.76
C GLU A 210 16.83 -16.16 -19.73
N ILE A 211 16.07 -15.80 -18.70
CA ILE A 211 15.54 -14.44 -18.53
C ILE A 211 16.69 -13.45 -18.29
N TYR A 212 17.61 -13.71 -17.38
CA TYR A 212 18.75 -12.82 -17.12
C TYR A 212 19.63 -12.63 -18.38
N GLU A 213 20.01 -13.73 -19.04
CA GLU A 213 20.82 -13.69 -20.26
C GLU A 213 20.11 -12.95 -21.41
N SER A 214 18.78 -12.96 -21.41
CA SER A 214 18.01 -12.18 -22.39
C SER A 214 18.20 -10.67 -22.24
N GLY A 215 18.32 -10.19 -20.99
CA GLY A 215 18.56 -8.78 -20.68
C GLY A 215 19.96 -8.30 -21.04
N LEU A 216 20.97 -9.18 -20.99
CA LEU A 216 22.37 -8.83 -21.32
C LEU A 216 22.56 -8.29 -22.75
N ARG A 217 21.58 -8.46 -23.64
CA ARG A 217 21.63 -7.97 -25.03
C ARG A 217 21.26 -6.49 -25.15
N THR A 218 20.41 -5.97 -24.29
CA THR A 218 19.77 -4.66 -24.46
C THR A 218 19.79 -3.80 -23.20
N ALA A 219 19.82 -4.42 -22.01
CA ALA A 219 19.63 -3.76 -20.75
C ALA A 219 20.90 -3.15 -20.14
N THR A 220 20.71 -2.09 -19.38
CA THR A 220 21.73 -1.37 -18.62
C THR A 220 21.25 -1.10 -17.18
N PRO A 221 22.15 -1.10 -16.18
CA PRO A 221 23.57 -1.46 -16.28
C PRO A 221 23.75 -2.99 -16.33
N ARG A 222 24.69 -3.45 -17.16
CA ARG A 222 24.83 -4.87 -17.50
C ARG A 222 25.37 -5.71 -16.34
N ASP A 223 26.24 -5.12 -15.53
CA ASP A 223 26.91 -5.75 -14.38
C ASP A 223 25.92 -6.24 -13.32
N VAL A 224 24.79 -5.55 -13.11
CA VAL A 224 23.77 -6.00 -12.14
C VAL A 224 23.11 -7.31 -12.56
N ILE A 225 22.98 -7.57 -13.87
CA ILE A 225 22.44 -8.83 -14.40
C ILE A 225 23.49 -9.94 -14.28
N GLU A 226 24.75 -9.64 -14.60
CA GLU A 226 25.87 -10.58 -14.45
C GLU A 226 26.03 -11.04 -12.99
N ASP A 227 25.88 -10.11 -12.04
CA ASP A 227 25.87 -10.40 -10.61
C ASP A 227 24.70 -11.31 -10.21
N ARG A 228 23.50 -11.12 -10.79
CA ARG A 228 22.36 -12.02 -10.56
C ARG A 228 22.59 -13.43 -11.10
N ILE A 229 23.20 -13.58 -12.27
CA ILE A 229 23.57 -14.89 -12.82
C ILE A 229 24.59 -15.60 -11.91
N ARG A 230 25.58 -14.88 -11.39
CA ARG A 230 26.55 -15.46 -10.44
C ARG A 230 25.87 -15.98 -9.18
N LEU A 231 24.99 -15.19 -8.58
CA LEU A 231 24.26 -15.59 -7.36
C LEU A 231 23.32 -16.77 -7.60
N LEU A 232 22.73 -16.87 -8.79
CA LEU A 232 21.94 -18.04 -9.20
C LEU A 232 22.80 -19.32 -9.25
N GLU A 233 24.03 -19.22 -9.76
CA GLU A 233 24.97 -20.35 -9.85
C GLU A 233 25.45 -20.84 -8.49
N ASP A 234 25.79 -19.91 -7.60
CA ASP A 234 26.20 -20.22 -6.22
C ASP A 234 25.08 -20.97 -5.49
N ALA A 235 23.85 -20.45 -5.55
CA ALA A 235 22.68 -21.09 -4.95
C ALA A 235 22.36 -22.48 -5.53
N ASN A 236 22.55 -22.68 -6.84
CA ASN A 236 22.34 -23.97 -7.49
C ASN A 236 23.41 -25.01 -7.12
N THR A 237 24.64 -24.57 -6.82
CA THR A 237 25.74 -25.46 -6.45
C THR A 237 25.88 -25.66 -4.94
N GLY A 238 25.06 -24.98 -4.13
CA GLY A 238 25.08 -25.06 -2.67
C GLY A 238 26.31 -24.40 -2.03
N LYS A 239 26.91 -23.44 -2.73
CA LYS A 239 28.01 -22.59 -2.23
C LYS A 239 27.45 -21.30 -1.63
#